data_AF-A0A0X1KLP0-F1
#
_entry.id   AF-A0A0X1KLP0-F1
#
_cell.length_a   1.000
_cell.length_b   1.000
_cell.length_c   1.000
_cell.angle_alpha   90.00
_cell.angle_beta   90.00
_cell.angle_gamma   90.00
#
_symmetry.space_group_name_H-M   'P 1'
#
loop_
_entity.id
_entity.type
_entity.pdbx_description
1 polymer ?
#
loop_
_entity_poly.entity_id
_entity_poly.type
_entity_poly.pdbx_seq_one_letter_code
_entity_poly.pdbx_strand_id
1 'polypeptide(L)'
;MTRNIYLGKRVKDTGKKGLDNLREVRDICEAILNDYKRGRIPYAKAMRRLVFLRTTVIKRSEKLVGKKRKAYAIVRRYEERLRKIRR
;
A
#
# COMPACT_ATOMS: atom_id res chain seq x y z
N MET A 1 7.73 23.41 -6.52
CA MET A 1 7.55 22.41 -5.43
C MET A 1 6.29 21.59 -5.66
N THR A 2 6.39 20.41 -6.28
CA THR A 2 5.25 19.58 -6.68
C THR A 2 4.77 18.71 -5.50
N ARG A 3 3.57 19.07 -4.99
CA ARG A 3 2.84 18.35 -3.92
C ARG A 3 2.14 17.13 -4.52
N ASN A 4 2.72 15.94 -4.35
CA ASN A 4 2.03 14.71 -4.71
C ASN A 4 1.07 14.32 -3.58
N ILE A 5 -0.23 14.52 -3.82
CA ILE A 5 -1.31 14.03 -2.98
C ILE A 5 -1.36 12.51 -3.14
N TYR A 6 -0.76 11.77 -2.20
CA TYR A 6 -1.05 10.36 -2.05
C TYR A 6 -2.27 10.18 -1.13
N LEU A 7 -3.40 9.78 -1.73
CA LEU A 7 -4.55 9.16 -1.05
C LEU A 7 -5.26 9.96 0.06
N GLY A 8 -5.04 11.28 0.19
CA GLY A 8 -5.83 12.17 1.04
C GLY A 8 -5.61 12.06 2.55
N LYS A 9 -4.44 11.59 3.01
CA LYS A 9 -4.05 11.64 4.44
C LYS A 9 -2.56 11.88 4.61
N ARG A 10 -2.17 12.62 5.67
CA ARG A 10 -0.77 12.83 6.08
C ARG A 10 -0.13 11.49 6.44
N VAL A 11 0.68 10.96 5.54
CA VAL A 11 1.67 9.93 5.83
C VAL A 11 2.96 10.66 6.19
N LYS A 12 3.61 10.29 7.31
CA LYS A 12 4.94 10.83 7.67
C LYS A 12 5.89 10.43 6.54
N ASP A 13 6.46 11.42 5.85
CA ASP A 13 7.49 11.22 4.84
C ASP A 13 8.73 10.63 5.52
N THR A 14 8.91 9.31 5.40
CA THR A 14 10.18 8.66 5.68
C THR A 14 11.11 8.92 4.50
N GLY A 15 11.74 10.09 4.50
CA GLY A 15 12.86 10.54 3.67
C GLY A 15 13.36 9.66 2.51
N LYS A 16 12.56 9.54 1.45
CA LYS A 16 12.92 9.60 0.01
C LYS A 16 11.66 9.19 -0.79
N LYS A 17 11.28 10.01 -1.77
CA LYS A 17 10.07 9.79 -2.59
C LYS A 17 10.28 8.63 -3.55
N GLY A 18 9.71 7.47 -3.22
CA GLY A 18 9.26 6.47 -4.19
C GLY A 18 9.77 5.07 -3.92
N LEU A 19 8.92 4.07 -4.17
CA LEU A 19 9.04 2.60 -4.01
C LEU A 19 10.44 2.02 -4.27
N ASP A 20 11.43 2.37 -3.47
CA ASP A 20 12.83 1.97 -3.70
C ASP A 20 13.05 0.51 -3.28
N ASN A 21 12.15 -0.06 -2.47
CA ASN A 21 12.31 -1.40 -1.92
C ASN A 21 10.98 -2.07 -1.50
N LEU A 22 11.08 -3.36 -1.14
CA LEU A 22 9.97 -4.15 -0.63
C LEU A 22 9.48 -3.69 0.75
N ARG A 23 10.28 -2.93 1.50
CA ARG A 23 9.92 -2.39 2.82
C ARG A 23 8.84 -1.32 2.66
N GLU A 24 8.98 -0.39 1.71
CA GLU A 24 7.94 0.62 1.44
C GLU A 24 6.60 -0.02 1.05
N VAL A 25 6.63 -1.09 0.25
CA VAL A 25 5.40 -1.85 -0.07
C VAL A 25 4.72 -2.36 1.20
N ARG A 26 5.50 -2.88 2.17
CA ARG A 26 4.97 -3.33 3.47
C ARG A 26 4.42 -2.17 4.28
N ASP A 27 5.16 -1.05 4.34
CA ASP A 27 4.78 0.12 5.13
C ASP A 27 3.46 0.73 4.62
N ILE A 28 3.29 0.83 3.30
CA ILE A 28 2.03 1.28 2.68
C ILE A 28 0.88 0.32 3.01
N CYS A 29 1.09 -0.99 2.87
CA CYS A 29 0.08 -1.98 3.21
C CYS A 29 -0.32 -1.92 4.69
N GLU A 30 0.65 -1.82 5.59
CA GLU A 30 0.44 -1.73 7.03
C GLU A 30 -0.33 -0.45 7.41
N ALA A 31 0.01 0.69 6.79
CA ALA A 31 -0.73 1.93 6.96
C ALA A 31 -2.20 1.81 6.54
N ILE A 32 -2.49 1.14 5.42
CA ILE A 32 -3.86 0.91 4.95
C ILE A 32 -4.64 0.04 5.95
N LEU A 33 -4.05 -1.05 6.44
CA LEU A 33 -4.68 -1.92 7.43
C LEU A 33 -4.93 -1.17 8.74
N ASN A 34 -3.97 -0.37 9.21
CA ASN A 34 -4.12 0.40 10.44
C ASN A 34 -5.19 1.48 10.32
N ASP A 35 -5.33 2.11 9.16
CA ASP A 35 -6.45 3.02 8.90
C ASP A 35 -7.80 2.29 8.97
N TYR A 36 -7.90 1.07 8.45
CA TYR A 36 -9.11 0.25 8.60
C TYR A 36 -9.38 -0.15 10.06
N LYS A 37 -8.38 -0.71 10.74
CA LYS A 37 -8.49 -1.15 12.16
C LYS A 37 -8.91 -0.01 13.10
N ARG A 38 -8.44 1.21 12.82
CA ARG A 38 -8.80 2.41 13.59
C ARG A 38 -10.13 3.04 13.16
N GLY A 39 -10.93 2.38 12.32
CA GLY A 39 -12.21 2.87 11.82
C GLY A 39 -12.11 4.11 10.92
N ARG A 40 -10.90 4.47 10.46
CA ARG A 40 -10.67 5.70 9.69
C ARG A 40 -11.09 5.58 8.23
N ILE A 41 -11.09 4.36 7.70
CA ILE A 41 -11.58 4.05 6.35
C ILE A 41 -12.41 2.76 6.39
N PRO A 42 -13.49 2.66 5.60
CA PRO A 42 -14.27 1.44 5.51
C PRO A 42 -13.50 0.35 4.75
N TYR A 43 -13.87 -0.91 4.97
CA TYR A 43 -13.27 -2.09 4.32
C TYR A 43 -13.15 -1.93 2.80
N ALA A 44 -14.22 -1.47 2.13
CA ALA A 44 -14.22 -1.28 0.68
C ALA A 44 -13.19 -0.25 0.20
N LYS A 45 -12.86 0.76 1.03
CA LYS A 45 -11.83 1.76 0.73
C LYS A 45 -10.43 1.19 0.96
N ALA A 46 -10.23 0.42 2.04
CA ALA A 46 -8.98 -0.27 2.32
C ALA A 46 -8.63 -1.28 1.22
N MET A 47 -9.59 -2.13 0.81
CA MET A 47 -9.40 -3.13 -0.24
C MET A 47 -9.07 -2.48 -1.58
N ARG A 48 -9.80 -1.43 -1.98
CA ARG A 48 -9.51 -0.68 -3.21
C ARG A 48 -8.10 -0.10 -3.23
N ARG A 49 -7.61 0.42 -2.09
CA ARG A 49 -6.23 0.93 -1.98
C ARG A 49 -5.18 -0.16 -2.14
N LEU A 50 -5.39 -1.35 -1.56
CA LEU A 50 -4.50 -2.49 -1.73
C LEU A 50 -4.48 -2.98 -3.18
N VAL A 51 -5.66 -3.09 -3.82
CA VAL A 51 -5.77 -3.49 -5.23
C VAL A 51 -5.05 -2.48 -6.12
N PHE A 52 -5.26 -1.18 -5.93
CA PHE A 52 -4.59 -0.13 -6.68
C PHE A 52 -3.05 -0.19 -6.54
N LEU A 53 -2.56 -0.44 -5.32
CA LEU A 53 -1.13 -0.64 -5.06
C LEU A 53 -0.57 -1.79 -5.91
N ARG A 54 -1.30 -2.91 -5.99
CA ARG A 54 -0.91 -4.08 -6.79
C ARG A 54 -1.01 -3.86 -8.29
N THR A 55 -2.14 -3.37 -8.78
CA THR A 55 -2.45 -3.38 -10.23
C THR A 55 -1.89 -2.17 -10.97
N THR A 56 -1.69 -1.05 -10.28
CA THR A 56 -1.23 0.19 -10.89
C THR A 56 0.18 0.55 -10.42
N VAL A 57 0.36 0.70 -9.11
CA VAL A 57 1.58 1.30 -8.54
C VAL A 57 2.79 0.36 -8.70
N ILE A 58 2.70 -0.89 -8.23
CA ILE A 58 3.79 -1.86 -8.38
C ILE A 58 4.02 -2.20 -9.86
N LYS A 59 2.94 -2.34 -10.65
CA LYS A 59 3.04 -2.65 -12.08
C LYS A 59 3.90 -1.64 -12.84
N ARG A 60 3.70 -0.34 -12.57
CA ARG A 60 4.39 0.77 -13.22
C ARG A 60 5.70 1.19 -12.55
N SER A 61 6.06 0.60 -11.40
CA SER A 61 7.31 0.95 -10.71
C SER A 61 8.52 0.30 -11.36
N GLU A 62 9.42 1.13 -11.91
CA GLU A 62 10.74 0.74 -12.42
C GLU A 62 11.68 0.33 -11.27
N LYS A 63 11.56 1.00 -10.11
CA LYS A 63 12.34 0.72 -8.90
C LYS A 63 12.10 -0.70 -8.32
N LEU A 64 11.00 -1.34 -8.72
CA LEU A 64 10.65 -2.71 -8.32
C LEU A 64 10.98 -3.77 -9.38
N VAL A 65 11.66 -3.42 -10.47
CA VAL A 65 12.16 -4.40 -11.45
C VAL A 65 12.99 -5.48 -10.73
N GLY A 66 12.77 -6.75 -11.08
CA GLY A 66 13.33 -7.91 -10.38
C GLY A 66 12.69 -8.25 -9.01
N LYS A 67 11.93 -7.34 -8.41
CA LYS A 67 11.28 -7.49 -7.08
C LYS A 67 9.75 -7.57 -7.15
N LYS A 68 9.13 -7.35 -8.32
CA LYS A 68 7.66 -7.30 -8.50
C LYS A 68 6.93 -8.52 -7.94
N ARG A 69 7.45 -9.74 -8.15
CA ARG A 69 6.84 -10.97 -7.61
C ARG A 69 6.73 -10.93 -6.08
N LYS A 70 7.81 -10.54 -5.39
CA LYS A 70 7.83 -10.39 -3.92
C LYS A 70 6.89 -9.26 -3.47
N ALA A 71 6.86 -8.14 -4.21
CA ALA A 71 5.96 -7.02 -3.93
C ALA A 71 4.48 -7.43 -4.04
N TYR A 72 4.10 -8.15 -5.09
CA TYR A 72 2.74 -8.68 -5.23
C TYR A 72 2.37 -9.66 -4.12
N ALA A 73 3.29 -10.53 -3.72
CA ALA A 73 3.07 -11.47 -2.62
C ALA A 73 2.82 -10.74 -1.29
N ILE A 74 3.54 -9.65 -1.02
CA ILE A 74 3.29 -8.79 0.14
C ILE A 74 1.85 -8.26 0.08
N VAL A 75 1.45 -7.60 -1.01
CA VAL A 75 0.10 -7.01 -1.11
C VAL A 75 -0.98 -8.08 -0.94
N ARG A 76 -0.84 -9.25 -1.58
CA ARG A 76 -1.81 -10.37 -1.43
C ARG A 76 -1.94 -10.83 0.02
N ARG A 77 -0.83 -10.98 0.74
CA ARG A 77 -0.86 -11.32 2.18
C ARG A 77 -1.65 -10.29 2.99
N TYR A 78 -1.53 -9.01 2.65
CA TYR A 78 -2.29 -7.95 3.30
C TYR A 78 -3.77 -7.91 2.89
N GLU A 79 -4.11 -8.21 1.63
CA GLU A 79 -5.50 -8.40 1.20
C GLU A 79 -6.17 -9.54 2.00
N GLU A 80 -5.49 -10.67 2.16
CA GLU A 80 -5.97 -11.80 2.96
C GLU A 80 -6.13 -11.45 4.44
N ARG A 81 -5.14 -10.77 5.04
CA ARG A 81 -5.26 -10.25 6.41
C ARG A 81 -6.48 -9.34 6.56
N LEU A 82 -6.69 -8.42 5.62
CA LEU A 82 -7.85 -7.53 5.65
C LEU A 82 -9.18 -8.30 5.55
N ARG A 83 -9.26 -9.36 4.71
CA ARG A 83 -10.43 -10.25 4.64
C ARG A 83 -10.69 -10.98 5.96
N LYS A 84 -9.63 -11.43 6.63
CA LYS A 84 -9.73 -12.12 7.93
C LYS A 84 -10.19 -11.20 9.05
N ILE A 85 -9.74 -9.95 9.09
CA ILE A 85 -10.17 -8.96 10.12
C ILE A 85 -11.64 -8.55 9.94
N ARG A 86 -12.17 -8.61 8.71
CA ARG A 86 -13.58 -8.27 8.44
C ARG A 86 -14.55 -9.38 8.88
N ARG A 87 -14.09 -10.64 8.89
CA ARG A 87 -14.87 -11.79 9.35
C ARG A 87 -14.94 -11.78 10.86
#